data_AF-A0A2I0SIR8-F1
#
_entry.id   AF-A0A2I0SIR8-F1
#
_cell.length_a   1.000
_cell.length_b   1.000
_cell.length_c   1.000
_cell.angle_alpha   90.00
_cell.angle_beta   90.00
_cell.angle_gamma   90.00
#
_symmetry.space_group_name_H-M   'P 1'
#
loop_
_entity.id
_entity.type
_entity.pdbx_description
1 polymer ?
#
loop_
_entity_poly.entity_id
_entity_poly.type
_entity_poly.pdbx_seq_one_letter_code
_entity_poly.pdbx_strand_id
1 'polypeptide(L)'
;MRAQLARIDAVLVQAVIAAALSFAHLHDVASAAGQDGWKAWAYPVSVDLLLVAAWRRLRTGDAKAAGWCWFVIALVASLGANVATAGLLDLDQVPAWLRILVAGWPAVAFLGGTLLAHSAPAVTAETHNEAVKSEEDGPEASPESAPQPVIEPTRKPSAVPVPAALIEHARKVAAEHRTRTGTPIDVPALRARLGVPAPMAEAIAAHL
;
A
#
# COMPACT_ATOMS: atom_id res chain seq x y z
N MET A 1 2.68 -19.93 -37.64
CA MET A 1 1.54 -19.36 -36.86
C MET A 1 0.60 -20.42 -36.27
N ARG A 2 0.03 -21.36 -37.04
CA ARG A 2 -0.98 -22.32 -36.52
C ARG A 2 -0.54 -23.16 -35.31
N ALA A 3 0.70 -23.65 -35.28
CA ALA A 3 1.22 -24.42 -34.14
C ALA A 3 1.41 -23.58 -32.86
N GLN A 4 1.70 -22.28 -32.99
CA GLN A 4 1.82 -21.37 -31.86
C GLN A 4 0.44 -21.00 -31.30
N LEU A 5 -0.52 -20.75 -32.19
CA LEU A 5 -1.94 -20.53 -31.82
C LEU A 5 -2.52 -21.77 -31.12
N ALA A 6 -2.33 -22.97 -31.67
CA ALA A 6 -2.81 -24.21 -31.06
C ALA A 6 -2.16 -24.53 -29.71
N ARG A 7 -0.86 -24.20 -29.52
CA ARG A 7 -0.21 -24.31 -28.20
C ARG A 7 -0.77 -23.30 -27.22
N ILE A 8 -1.01 -22.06 -27.65
CA ILE A 8 -1.63 -21.04 -26.81
C ILE A 8 -3.04 -21.48 -26.42
N ASP A 9 -3.84 -22.04 -27.34
CA ASP A 9 -5.18 -22.56 -27.06
C ASP A 9 -5.13 -23.71 -26.06
N ALA A 10 -4.27 -24.71 -26.26
CA ALA A 10 -4.13 -25.84 -25.35
C ALA A 10 -3.65 -25.41 -23.95
N VAL A 11 -2.67 -24.50 -23.88
CA VAL A 11 -2.17 -23.95 -22.61
C VAL A 11 -3.22 -23.09 -21.93
N LEU A 12 -4.02 -22.33 -22.68
CA LEU A 12 -5.10 -21.51 -22.13
C LEU A 12 -6.22 -22.39 -21.58
N VAL A 13 -6.62 -23.44 -22.29
CA VAL A 13 -7.56 -24.45 -21.82
C VAL A 13 -7.04 -25.12 -20.55
N GLN A 14 -5.78 -25.55 -20.54
CA GLN A 14 -5.15 -26.14 -19.36
C GLN A 14 -5.11 -25.16 -18.17
N ALA A 15 -4.79 -23.89 -18.42
CA ALA A 15 -4.76 -22.86 -17.39
C ALA A 15 -6.15 -22.61 -16.79
N VAL A 16 -7.21 -22.59 -17.61
CA VAL A 16 -8.59 -22.45 -17.14
C VAL A 16 -9.01 -23.66 -16.30
N ILE A 17 -8.70 -24.88 -16.74
CA ILE A 17 -9.01 -26.09 -15.98
C ILE A 17 -8.26 -26.08 -14.63
N ALA A 18 -6.96 -25.76 -14.65
CA ALA A 18 -6.16 -25.67 -13.43
C ALA A 18 -6.67 -24.58 -12.47
N ALA A 19 -7.06 -23.42 -13.00
CA ALA A 19 -7.65 -22.34 -12.21
C ALA A 19 -8.99 -22.77 -11.59
N ALA A 20 -9.87 -23.42 -12.35
CA ALA A 20 -11.15 -23.90 -11.85
C ALA A 20 -10.99 -24.95 -10.72
N LEU A 21 -10.02 -25.87 -10.85
CA LEU A 21 -9.70 -26.84 -9.81
C LEU A 21 -9.11 -26.18 -8.56
N SER A 22 -8.15 -25.25 -8.73
CA SER A 22 -7.57 -24.53 -7.60
C SER A 22 -8.59 -23.63 -6.90
N PHE A 23 -9.50 -23.04 -7.66
CA PHE A 23 -10.59 -22.21 -7.16
C PHE A 23 -11.48 -23.00 -6.19
N ALA A 24 -11.90 -24.21 -6.60
CA ALA A 24 -12.72 -25.08 -5.77
C ALA A 24 -12.00 -25.45 -4.47
N HIS A 25 -10.72 -25.80 -4.53
CA HIS A 25 -9.95 -26.13 -3.32
C HIS A 25 -9.72 -24.94 -2.39
N LEU A 26 -9.48 -23.74 -2.93
CA LEU A 26 -9.39 -22.51 -2.13
C LEU A 26 -10.73 -22.18 -1.46
N HIS A 27 -11.85 -22.42 -2.15
CA HIS A 27 -13.19 -22.27 -1.61
C HIS A 27 -13.46 -23.27 -0.47
N ASP A 28 -13.08 -24.53 -0.66
CA ASP A 28 -13.22 -25.58 0.35
C ASP A 28 -12.41 -25.25 1.60
N VAL A 29 -11.17 -24.79 1.44
CA VAL A 29 -10.30 -24.34 2.54
C VAL A 29 -10.88 -23.11 3.26
N ALA A 30 -11.44 -22.16 2.50
CA ALA A 30 -12.07 -20.97 3.10
C ALA A 30 -13.34 -21.32 3.89
N SER A 31 -14.17 -22.21 3.35
CA SER A 31 -15.38 -22.71 4.01
C SER A 31 -15.00 -23.49 5.28
N ALA A 32 -14.02 -24.40 5.18
CA ALA A 32 -13.49 -25.15 6.32
C ALA A 32 -12.86 -24.24 7.40
N ALA A 33 -12.32 -23.08 7.02
CA ALA A 33 -11.84 -22.07 7.96
C ALA A 33 -12.96 -21.28 8.69
N GLY A 34 -14.24 -21.52 8.32
CA GLY A 34 -15.43 -20.85 8.85
C GLY A 34 -15.79 -19.56 8.12
N GLN A 35 -15.37 -19.39 6.86
CA GLN A 35 -15.69 -18.23 6.04
C GLN A 35 -16.81 -18.54 5.03
N ASP A 36 -17.94 -19.03 5.51
CA ASP A 36 -19.01 -19.57 4.67
C ASP A 36 -19.75 -18.54 3.78
N GLY A 37 -20.50 -19.06 2.81
CA GLY A 37 -21.34 -18.28 1.92
C GLY A 37 -20.51 -17.44 0.94
N TRP A 38 -20.93 -16.21 0.67
CA TRP A 38 -20.30 -15.34 -0.35
C TRP A 38 -18.81 -15.02 -0.07
N LYS A 39 -18.39 -15.10 1.20
CA LYS A 39 -17.00 -14.82 1.61
C LYS A 39 -16.05 -15.89 1.09
N ALA A 40 -16.41 -17.17 1.19
CA ALA A 40 -15.61 -18.28 0.67
C ALA A 40 -15.34 -18.18 -0.83
N TRP A 41 -16.22 -17.53 -1.60
CA TRP A 41 -16.02 -17.27 -3.04
C TRP A 41 -15.08 -16.08 -3.31
N ALA A 42 -14.97 -15.12 -2.40
CA ALA A 42 -14.10 -13.95 -2.55
C ALA A 42 -12.61 -14.29 -2.37
N TYR A 43 -12.29 -15.30 -1.55
CA TYR A 43 -10.90 -15.71 -1.31
C TYR A 43 -10.20 -16.19 -2.58
N PRO A 44 -10.71 -17.19 -3.32
CA PRO A 44 -10.10 -17.63 -4.56
C PRO A 44 -9.95 -16.51 -5.60
N VAL A 45 -10.98 -15.67 -5.76
CA VAL A 45 -10.93 -14.53 -6.70
C VAL A 45 -9.78 -13.58 -6.37
N SER A 46 -9.55 -13.30 -5.09
CA SER A 46 -8.44 -12.43 -4.66
C SER A 46 -7.06 -13.03 -4.98
N VAL A 47 -6.91 -14.35 -4.86
CA VAL A 47 -5.68 -15.08 -5.22
C VAL A 47 -5.43 -14.99 -6.71
N ASP A 48 -6.47 -15.22 -7.51
CA ASP A 48 -6.38 -15.21 -8.97
C ASP A 48 -6.00 -13.82 -9.51
N LEU A 49 -6.61 -12.76 -8.99
CA LEU A 49 -6.27 -11.39 -9.37
C LEU A 49 -4.82 -11.05 -9.02
N LEU A 50 -4.33 -11.50 -7.87
CA LEU A 50 -2.93 -11.33 -7.47
C LEU A 50 -1.99 -12.09 -8.42
N LEU A 51 -2.33 -13.33 -8.78
CA LEU A 51 -1.53 -14.15 -9.68
C LEU A 51 -1.46 -13.53 -11.09
N VAL A 52 -2.59 -13.03 -11.60
CA VAL A 52 -2.67 -12.33 -12.88
C VAL A 52 -1.87 -11.02 -12.86
N ALA A 53 -1.96 -10.25 -11.77
CA ALA A 53 -1.18 -9.02 -11.60
C ALA A 53 0.33 -9.31 -11.56
N ALA A 54 0.75 -10.33 -10.80
CA ALA A 54 2.14 -10.74 -10.69
C ALA A 54 2.70 -11.24 -12.04
N TRP A 55 1.92 -12.05 -12.76
CA TRP A 55 2.27 -12.52 -14.10
C TRP A 55 2.40 -11.38 -15.11
N ARG A 56 1.47 -10.42 -15.09
CA ARG A 56 1.54 -9.24 -15.96
C ARG A 56 2.82 -8.45 -15.68
N ARG A 57 3.17 -8.25 -14.41
CA ARG A 57 4.41 -7.56 -13.99
C ARG A 57 5.67 -8.30 -14.47
N LEU A 58 5.69 -9.63 -14.37
CA LEU A 58 6.81 -10.45 -14.86
C LEU A 58 7.00 -10.36 -16.37
N ARG A 59 5.89 -10.25 -17.13
CA ARG A 59 5.93 -10.11 -18.59
C ARG A 59 6.37 -8.72 -19.06
N THR A 60 6.04 -7.66 -18.33
CA THR A 60 6.38 -6.28 -18.71
C THR A 60 7.83 -5.90 -18.35
N GLY A 61 8.53 -6.69 -17.52
CA GLY A 61 9.95 -6.50 -17.22
C GLY A 61 10.26 -5.51 -16.10
N ASP A 62 9.33 -4.61 -15.77
CA ASP A 62 9.49 -3.63 -14.68
C ASP A 62 9.41 -4.28 -13.29
N ALA A 63 10.45 -4.07 -12.47
CA ALA A 63 10.56 -4.58 -11.10
C ALA A 63 10.40 -6.12 -10.98
N LYS A 64 11.17 -6.87 -11.79
CA LYS A 64 11.15 -8.34 -11.87
C LYS A 64 11.25 -9.05 -10.51
N ALA A 65 12.02 -8.51 -9.55
CA ALA A 65 12.15 -9.07 -8.21
C ALA A 65 10.83 -9.02 -7.42
N ALA A 66 10.11 -7.90 -7.46
CA ALA A 66 8.80 -7.75 -6.80
C ALA A 66 7.73 -8.62 -7.49
N GLY A 67 7.72 -8.63 -8.82
CA GLY A 67 6.87 -9.52 -9.61
C GLY A 67 7.07 -11.00 -9.26
N TRP A 68 8.34 -11.42 -9.11
CA TRP A 68 8.69 -12.80 -8.78
C TRP A 68 8.33 -13.17 -7.34
N CYS A 69 8.60 -12.29 -6.38
CA CYS A 69 8.22 -12.48 -4.98
C CYS A 69 6.71 -12.71 -4.84
N TRP A 70 5.90 -11.82 -5.42
CA TRP A 70 4.43 -11.94 -5.35
C TRP A 70 3.88 -13.12 -6.15
N PHE A 71 4.50 -13.46 -7.27
CA PHE A 71 4.14 -14.67 -8.02
C PHE A 71 4.37 -15.94 -7.20
N VAL A 72 5.50 -16.06 -6.50
CA VAL A 72 5.79 -17.21 -5.63
C VAL A 72 4.79 -17.27 -4.48
N ILE A 73 4.45 -16.14 -3.84
CA ILE A 73 3.46 -16.09 -2.76
C ILE A 73 2.08 -16.58 -3.26
N ALA A 74 1.61 -16.07 -4.40
CA ALA A 74 0.34 -16.48 -4.98
C ALA A 74 0.34 -17.96 -5.38
N LEU A 75 1.45 -18.45 -5.95
CA LEU A 75 1.63 -19.85 -6.32
C LEU A 75 1.61 -20.78 -5.10
N VAL A 76 2.30 -20.42 -4.01
CA VAL A 76 2.31 -21.19 -2.76
C VAL A 76 0.91 -21.23 -2.14
N ALA A 77 0.15 -20.13 -2.18
CA ALA A 77 -1.22 -20.11 -1.68
C ALA A 77 -2.15 -21.02 -2.50
N SER A 78 -2.11 -20.91 -3.83
CA SER A 78 -2.91 -21.75 -4.74
C SER A 78 -2.54 -23.24 -4.63
N LEU A 79 -1.25 -23.56 -4.60
CA LEU A 79 -0.78 -24.93 -4.44
C LEU A 79 -1.07 -25.48 -3.04
N GLY A 80 -0.91 -24.65 -2.01
CA GLY A 80 -1.17 -25.02 -0.61
C GLY A 80 -2.62 -25.43 -0.39
N ALA A 81 -3.58 -24.79 -1.07
CA ALA A 81 -4.98 -25.21 -1.04
C ALA A 81 -5.20 -26.59 -1.65
N ASN A 82 -4.58 -26.87 -2.80
CA ASN A 82 -4.65 -28.18 -3.45
C ASN A 82 -4.02 -29.29 -2.58
N VAL A 83 -2.93 -28.98 -1.88
CA VAL A 83 -2.29 -29.94 -0.96
C VAL A 83 -3.14 -30.16 0.29
N ALA A 84 -3.76 -29.11 0.82
CA ALA A 84 -4.64 -29.21 1.98
C ALA A 84 -5.85 -30.12 1.70
N THR A 85 -6.46 -29.99 0.53
CA THR A 85 -7.62 -30.81 0.11
C THR A 85 -7.25 -32.21 -0.36
N ALA A 86 -5.99 -32.47 -0.71
CA ALA A 86 -5.48 -33.80 -1.06
C ALA A 86 -5.36 -34.78 0.13
N GLY A 87 -5.89 -34.43 1.30
CA GLY A 87 -5.92 -35.28 2.49
C GLY A 87 -4.74 -35.08 3.44
N LEU A 88 -3.91 -34.06 3.22
CA LEU A 88 -2.82 -33.69 4.14
C LEU A 88 -3.33 -32.92 5.37
N LEU A 89 -4.52 -32.33 5.27
CA LEU A 89 -5.20 -31.62 6.34
C LEU A 89 -6.60 -32.22 6.54
N ASP A 90 -6.96 -32.43 7.80
CA ASP A 90 -8.33 -32.75 8.17
C ASP A 90 -9.17 -31.46 8.11
N LEU A 91 -9.99 -31.34 7.07
CA LEU A 91 -10.79 -30.14 6.81
C LEU A 91 -11.97 -30.01 7.79
N ASP A 92 -12.33 -31.07 8.51
CA ASP A 92 -13.32 -31.00 9.59
C ASP A 92 -12.73 -30.39 10.87
N GLN A 93 -11.39 -30.40 11.01
CA GLN A 93 -10.66 -29.79 12.13
C GLN A 93 -9.49 -28.92 11.64
N VAL A 94 -9.83 -27.81 11.00
CA VAL A 94 -8.81 -26.87 10.51
C VAL A 94 -8.03 -26.24 11.69
N PRO A 95 -6.69 -26.37 11.71
CA PRO A 95 -5.85 -25.75 12.74
C PRO A 95 -6.01 -24.23 12.81
N ALA A 96 -6.00 -23.66 14.02
CA ALA A 96 -6.22 -22.22 14.22
C ALA A 96 -5.27 -21.31 13.41
N TRP A 97 -4.01 -21.72 13.24
CA TRP A 97 -3.04 -20.97 12.44
C TRP A 97 -3.43 -20.90 10.96
N LEU A 98 -4.01 -21.96 10.40
CA LEU A 98 -4.49 -21.98 9.01
C LEU A 98 -5.70 -21.06 8.87
N ARG A 99 -6.60 -21.05 9.85
CA ARG A 99 -7.77 -20.14 9.88
C ARG A 99 -7.34 -18.67 9.93
N ILE A 100 -6.33 -18.36 10.74
CA ILE A 100 -5.74 -17.01 10.80
C ILE A 100 -5.11 -16.63 9.47
N LEU A 101 -4.38 -17.55 8.83
CA LEU A 101 -3.73 -17.31 7.54
C LEU A 101 -4.76 -17.04 6.43
N VAL A 102 -5.79 -17.88 6.34
CA VAL A 102 -6.92 -17.68 5.41
C VAL A 102 -7.60 -16.36 5.73
N ALA A 103 -7.93 -16.06 6.98
CA ALA A 103 -8.57 -14.80 7.36
C ALA A 103 -7.73 -13.56 7.03
N GLY A 104 -6.40 -13.64 7.17
CA GLY A 104 -5.46 -12.55 6.88
C GLY A 104 -5.14 -12.39 5.39
N TRP A 105 -5.45 -13.39 4.56
CA TRP A 105 -5.14 -13.40 3.13
C TRP A 105 -5.62 -12.16 2.35
N PRO A 106 -6.84 -11.61 2.55
CA PRO A 106 -7.33 -10.48 1.75
C PRO A 106 -6.46 -9.23 1.90
N ALA A 107 -5.92 -8.99 3.11
CA ALA A 107 -5.01 -7.87 3.37
C ALA A 107 -3.67 -8.06 2.64
N VAL A 108 -3.13 -9.29 2.64
CA VAL A 108 -1.89 -9.64 1.92
C VAL A 108 -2.08 -9.53 0.40
N ALA A 109 -3.20 -10.01 -0.12
CA ALA A 109 -3.55 -9.93 -1.53
C ALA A 109 -3.71 -8.46 -1.99
N PHE A 110 -4.36 -7.63 -1.17
CA PHE A 110 -4.48 -6.19 -1.44
C PHE A 110 -3.12 -5.49 -1.41
N LEU A 111 -2.26 -5.79 -0.43
CA LEU A 111 -0.90 -5.24 -0.37
C LEU A 111 -0.09 -5.66 -1.61
N GLY A 112 -0.16 -6.93 -1.99
CA GLY A 112 0.53 -7.41 -3.18
C GLY A 112 0.01 -6.79 -4.47
N GLY A 113 -1.31 -6.69 -4.61
CA GLY A 113 -1.95 -6.02 -5.73
C GLY A 113 -1.55 -4.55 -5.84
N THR A 114 -1.52 -3.82 -4.72
CA THR A 114 -1.12 -2.41 -4.72
C THR A 114 0.36 -2.22 -4.99
N LEU A 115 1.25 -3.05 -4.43
CA LEU A 115 2.69 -3.01 -4.75
C LEU A 115 2.99 -3.39 -6.20
N LEU A 116 2.29 -4.40 -6.74
CA LEU A 116 2.42 -4.78 -8.14
C LEU A 116 1.82 -3.75 -9.10
N ALA A 117 0.82 -2.97 -8.68
CA ALA A 117 0.24 -1.90 -9.48
C ALA A 117 1.04 -0.58 -9.36
N HIS A 118 1.61 -0.28 -8.19
CA HIS A 118 2.16 1.03 -7.85
C HIS A 118 3.64 1.00 -7.42
N SER A 119 4.40 -0.05 -7.75
CA SER A 119 5.86 0.02 -7.67
C SER A 119 6.34 1.08 -8.66
N ALA A 120 6.46 2.32 -8.17
CA ALA A 120 7.09 3.43 -8.85
C ALA A 120 8.52 3.00 -9.22
N PRO A 121 9.03 3.38 -10.40
CA PRO A 121 10.47 3.32 -10.61
C PRO A 121 11.09 4.06 -9.44
N ALA A 122 12.08 3.44 -8.80
CA ALA A 122 12.94 4.15 -7.87
C ALA A 122 13.53 5.30 -8.68
N VAL A 123 12.94 6.48 -8.56
CA VAL A 123 13.57 7.72 -8.92
C VAL A 123 14.78 7.73 -8.03
N THR A 124 15.92 7.41 -8.65
CA THR A 124 17.24 7.72 -8.13
C THR A 124 17.09 9.09 -7.50
N ALA A 125 17.21 9.16 -6.18
CA ALA A 125 17.30 10.43 -5.47
C ALA A 125 18.68 11.01 -5.79
N GLU A 126 18.92 11.30 -7.07
CA GLU A 126 19.85 12.34 -7.47
C GLU A 126 19.10 13.65 -7.24
N THR A 127 19.49 14.27 -6.14
CA THR A 127 19.27 15.67 -5.84
C THR A 127 19.61 16.54 -7.06
N HIS A 128 18.63 16.83 -7.92
CA HIS A 128 18.63 18.08 -8.65
C HIS A 128 17.22 18.66 -8.71
N ASN A 129 17.12 19.75 -7.97
CA ASN A 129 16.05 20.69 -7.85
C ASN A 129 15.84 21.42 -9.20
N GLU A 130 14.78 21.12 -9.94
CA GLU A 130 14.19 22.16 -10.79
C GLU A 130 12.70 21.88 -11.05
N ALA A 131 11.90 22.89 -10.73
CA ALA A 131 10.46 22.86 -10.71
C ALA A 131 9.88 22.90 -12.13
N VAL A 132 8.81 22.12 -12.30
CA VAL A 132 7.95 22.11 -13.47
C VAL A 132 7.34 23.49 -13.69
N LYS A 133 7.60 24.09 -14.84
CA LYS A 133 6.80 25.17 -15.42
C LYS A 133 6.10 24.60 -16.65
N SER A 134 4.79 24.38 -16.54
CA SER A 134 3.91 24.12 -17.67
C SER A 134 2.99 25.31 -17.86
N GLU A 135 2.85 25.68 -19.13
CA GLU A 135 2.07 26.78 -19.67
C GLU A 135 0.56 26.49 -19.57
N GLU A 136 -0.22 27.54 -19.28
CA GLU A 136 -1.64 27.60 -19.64
C GLU A 136 -1.98 29.03 -20.07
N ASP A 137 -2.67 29.11 -21.21
CA ASP A 137 -2.94 30.26 -22.08
C ASP A 137 -4.12 31.11 -21.58
N GLY A 138 -4.14 32.40 -21.92
CA GLY A 138 -5.22 33.34 -21.63
C GLY A 138 -4.77 34.81 -21.59
N PRO A 139 -5.24 35.70 -22.49
CA PRO A 139 -4.62 36.99 -22.76
C PRO A 139 -5.11 38.11 -21.83
N GLU A 140 -4.28 39.16 -21.69
CA GLU A 140 -4.65 40.59 -21.84
C GLU A 140 -3.91 41.55 -20.88
N ALA A 141 -3.14 42.47 -21.51
CA ALA A 141 -2.71 43.80 -21.08
C ALA A 141 -1.95 44.03 -19.74
N SER A 142 -0.68 44.39 -19.89
CA SER A 142 0.05 45.34 -19.00
C SER A 142 -0.57 46.75 -19.10
N PRO A 143 -0.26 47.76 -18.25
CA PRO A 143 0.71 47.80 -17.13
C PRO A 143 0.21 48.53 -15.85
N GLU A 144 0.98 48.39 -14.77
CA GLU A 144 1.43 49.47 -13.86
C GLU A 144 0.41 50.42 -13.22
N SER A 145 0.22 50.28 -11.89
CA SER A 145 0.17 51.44 -10.99
C SER A 145 0.42 51.02 -9.52
N ALA A 146 1.55 51.46 -8.96
CA ALA A 146 1.66 51.74 -7.52
C ALA A 146 0.99 53.11 -7.22
N PRO A 147 0.86 53.62 -5.96
CA PRO A 147 1.09 53.05 -4.61
C PRO A 147 -0.03 53.36 -3.55
N GLN A 148 -0.15 52.50 -2.51
CA GLN A 148 -0.58 52.76 -1.10
C GLN A 148 -2.00 53.34 -0.80
N PRO A 149 -2.54 53.34 0.46
CA PRO A 149 -2.13 52.71 1.73
C PRO A 149 -3.23 51.87 2.46
N VAL A 150 -2.76 50.99 3.33
CA VAL A 150 -3.31 50.43 4.59
C VAL A 150 -4.74 50.81 5.00
N ILE A 151 -5.63 49.80 5.10
CA ILE A 151 -6.52 49.56 6.27
C ILE A 151 -6.72 48.02 6.39
N GLU A 152 -6.32 47.45 7.53
CA GLU A 152 -6.53 46.03 7.90
C GLU A 152 -8.03 45.68 7.96
N PRO A 153 -8.40 44.40 7.75
CA PRO A 153 -8.79 43.64 8.94
C PRO A 153 -8.27 42.19 8.94
N THR A 154 -7.49 41.89 9.98
CA THR A 154 -7.61 40.69 10.80
C THR A 154 -7.78 39.36 10.05
N ARG A 155 -6.69 38.80 9.50
CA ARG A 155 -6.64 37.35 9.24
C ARG A 155 -6.27 36.63 10.54
N LYS A 156 -7.28 35.98 11.13
CA LYS A 156 -7.11 34.92 12.12
C LYS A 156 -6.13 33.87 11.55
N PRO A 157 -5.16 33.36 12.34
CA PRO A 157 -4.26 32.32 11.86
C PRO A 157 -5.06 31.05 11.55
N SER A 158 -4.89 30.50 10.35
CA SER A 158 -5.38 29.16 10.01
C SER A 158 -4.66 28.17 10.93
N ALA A 159 -5.38 27.63 11.91
CA ALA A 159 -4.86 26.57 12.76
C ALA A 159 -4.68 25.32 11.89
N VAL A 160 -3.43 24.95 11.62
CA VAL A 160 -3.09 23.67 11.01
C VAL A 160 -3.63 22.58 11.96
N PRO A 161 -4.56 21.71 11.53
CA PRO A 161 -5.10 20.69 12.40
C PRO A 161 -4.00 19.66 12.67
N VAL A 162 -3.38 19.76 13.85
CA VAL A 162 -2.34 18.83 14.30
C VAL A 162 -3.04 17.54 14.78
N PRO A 163 -2.75 16.37 14.20
CA PRO A 163 -3.31 15.10 14.66
C PRO A 163 -2.95 14.83 16.13
N ALA A 164 -3.94 14.48 16.96
CA ALA A 164 -3.76 14.23 18.40
C ALA A 164 -2.70 13.15 18.71
N ALA A 165 -2.56 12.15 17.83
CA ALA A 165 -1.54 11.11 17.95
C ALA A 165 -0.10 11.67 17.85
N LEU A 166 0.12 12.71 17.04
CA LEU A 166 1.41 13.37 16.92
C LEU A 166 1.73 14.22 18.16
N ILE A 167 0.71 14.84 18.77
CA ILE A 167 0.86 15.58 20.02
C ILE A 167 1.25 14.64 21.17
N GLU A 168 0.61 13.47 21.27
CA GLU A 168 0.95 12.48 22.31
C GLU A 168 2.38 11.94 22.13
N HIS A 169 2.77 11.65 20.89
CA HIS A 169 4.13 11.22 20.59
C HIS A 169 5.16 12.31 20.90
N ALA A 170 4.86 13.57 20.55
CA ALA A 170 5.69 14.72 20.87
C ALA A 170 5.84 14.93 22.39
N ARG A 171 4.77 14.71 23.17
CA ARG A 171 4.81 14.79 24.63
C ARG A 171 5.73 13.75 25.24
N LYS A 172 5.68 12.52 24.70
CA LYS A 172 6.60 11.44 25.12
C LYS A 172 8.06 11.80 24.81
N VAL A 173 8.34 12.32 23.62
CA VAL A 173 9.70 12.76 23.23
C VAL A 173 10.20 13.92 24.07
N ALA A 174 9.33 14.90 24.38
CA ALA A 174 9.66 16.03 25.23
C ALA A 174 9.95 15.61 26.68
N ALA A 175 9.16 14.67 27.23
CA ALA A 175 9.39 14.11 28.55
C ALA A 175 10.73 13.36 28.64
N GLU A 176 11.05 12.53 27.64
CA GLU A 176 12.34 11.82 27.56
C GLU A 176 13.53 12.77 27.41
N HIS A 177 13.37 13.85 26.65
CA HIS A 177 14.41 14.87 26.54
C HIS A 177 14.67 15.54 27.90
N ARG A 178 13.61 15.96 28.59
CA ARG A 178 13.72 16.62 29.90
C ARG A 178 14.31 15.71 30.97
N THR A 179 13.99 14.41 31.00
CA THR A 179 14.61 13.47 31.95
C THR A 179 16.10 13.28 31.68
N ARG A 180 16.52 13.36 30.41
CA ARG A 180 17.91 13.14 30.00
C ARG A 180 18.79 14.38 30.09
N THR A 181 18.26 15.57 29.80
CA THR A 181 19.04 16.82 29.73
C THR A 181 18.68 17.83 30.80
N GLY A 182 17.60 17.62 31.55
CA GLY A 182 17.08 18.56 32.55
C GLY A 182 16.37 19.79 31.96
N THR A 183 16.36 19.94 30.63
CA THR A 183 15.82 21.13 29.94
C THR A 183 14.66 20.77 29.00
N PRO A 184 13.69 21.69 28.79
CA PRO A 184 12.65 21.49 27.78
C PRO A 184 13.27 21.35 26.38
N ILE A 185 12.66 20.51 25.54
CA ILE A 185 13.10 20.32 24.15
C ILE A 185 12.78 21.58 23.33
N ASP A 186 13.72 22.01 22.49
CA ASP A 186 13.52 23.15 21.60
C ASP A 186 12.78 22.73 20.31
N VAL A 187 12.15 23.70 19.63
CA VAL A 187 11.37 23.45 18.41
C VAL A 187 12.22 22.83 17.30
N PRO A 188 13.48 23.25 17.06
CA PRO A 188 14.35 22.63 16.07
C PRO A 188 14.69 21.16 16.38
N ALA A 189 15.00 20.80 17.63
CA ALA A 189 15.27 19.41 18.01
C ALA A 189 14.00 18.55 17.99
N LEU A 190 12.85 19.12 18.37
CA LEU A 190 11.56 18.46 18.25
C LEU A 190 11.23 18.13 16.79
N ARG A 191 11.48 19.08 15.87
CA ARG A 191 11.35 18.88 14.42
C ARG A 191 12.25 17.76 13.93
N ALA A 192 13.53 17.78 14.32
CA ALA A 192 14.51 16.77 13.91
C ALA A 192 14.15 15.37 14.41
N ARG A 193 13.55 15.25 15.60
CA ARG A 193 13.12 13.97 16.17
C ARG A 193 11.80 13.45 15.61
N LEU A 194 10.85 14.32 15.32
CA LEU A 194 9.54 13.93 14.80
C LEU A 194 9.51 13.82 13.27
N GLY A 195 10.50 14.37 12.56
CA GLY A 195 10.57 14.35 11.09
C GLY A 195 9.45 15.16 10.42
N VAL A 196 8.89 16.16 11.11
CA VAL A 196 7.74 16.95 10.63
C VAL A 196 8.17 18.29 10.02
N PRO A 197 7.36 18.91 9.13
CA PRO A 197 7.64 20.25 8.60
C PRO A 197 7.67 21.33 9.68
N ALA A 198 8.44 22.41 9.45
CA ALA A 198 8.61 23.53 10.39
C ALA A 198 7.29 24.11 10.96
N PRO A 199 6.25 24.45 10.15
CA PRO A 199 5.00 25.00 10.70
C PRO A 199 4.23 24.00 11.56
N MET A 200 4.45 22.69 11.36
CA MET A 200 3.84 21.62 12.16
C MET A 200 4.57 21.45 13.50
N ALA A 201 5.90 21.53 13.51
CA ALA A 201 6.70 21.49 14.75
C ALA A 201 6.38 22.67 15.66
N GLU A 202 6.18 23.87 15.10
CA GLU A 202 5.77 25.06 15.84
C GLU A 202 4.36 24.89 16.42
N ALA A 203 3.41 24.37 15.63
CA ALA A 203 2.06 24.08 16.10
C ALA A 203 2.06 23.01 17.21
N ILE A 204 2.90 21.98 17.11
CA ILE A 204 3.04 20.94 18.15
C ILE A 204 3.70 21.52 19.42
N ALA A 205 4.74 22.34 19.28
CA ALA A 205 5.43 22.95 20.41
C ALA A 205 4.50 23.87 21.23
N ALA A 206 3.51 24.49 20.59
CA ALA A 206 2.48 25.27 21.28
C ALA A 206 1.53 24.43 22.16
N HIS A 207 1.56 23.09 22.06
CA HIS A 207 0.72 22.15 22.81
C HIS A 207 1.49 21.32 23.87
N LEU A 208 2.79 21.61 24.08
CA LEU A 208 3.68 20.90 25.01
C LEU A 208 3.99 21.72 26.26
#